data_AF-A0A0P9NJW8-F1
#
_entry.id   AF-A0A0P9NJW8-F1
#
_cell.length_a   1.000
_cell.length_b   1.000
_cell.length_c   1.000
_cell.angle_alpha   90.00
_cell.angle_beta   90.00
_cell.angle_gamma   90.00
#
_symmetry.space_group_name_H-M   'P 1'
#
loop_
_entity.id
_entity.type
_entity.pdbx_description
1 polymer ?
#
loop_
_entity_poly.entity_id
_entity_poly.type
_entity_poly.pdbx_seq_one_letter_code
_entity_poly.pdbx_strand_id
1 'polypeptide(L)'
;KTIYNYTIKTNCAHLEYYLHYPDFASSFFKGIAIAVILIFVFITALTGSLLFLIGPAAMACIAALKLLNWENPIHHEQSLPWAEYNFVTIDRKRLMIITHRTDVTLGFEARFQHEVLFNKYLNFLHTVLPSTAEFTEKAWKW
;
A
#
# COMPACT_ATOMS: atom_id res chain seq x y z
N LYS A 1 6.22 -8.97 -0.32
CA LYS A 1 6.71 -8.01 -1.33
C LYS A 1 5.65 -6.91 -1.45
N THR A 2 5.97 -5.63 -1.40
CA THR A 2 4.95 -4.57 -1.59
C THR A 2 4.89 -4.22 -3.07
N ILE A 3 3.69 -4.13 -3.63
CA ILE A 3 3.48 -3.67 -5.01
C ILE A 3 3.07 -2.21 -4.94
N TYR A 4 3.71 -1.40 -5.77
CA TYR A 4 3.44 0.03 -5.90
C TYR A 4 2.92 0.29 -7.31
N ASN A 5 1.70 0.81 -7.42
CA ASN A 5 1.07 1.22 -8.65
C ASN A 5 1.01 2.75 -8.68
N TYR A 6 1.64 3.35 -9.68
CA TYR A 6 1.70 4.79 -9.84
C TYR A 6 0.79 5.22 -11.00
N THR A 7 -0.20 6.06 -10.71
CA THR A 7 -1.04 6.71 -11.73
C THR A 7 -0.69 8.19 -11.79
N ILE A 8 0.01 8.60 -12.83
CA ILE A 8 0.47 9.99 -13.01
C ILE A 8 -0.55 10.74 -13.88
N LYS A 9 -1.08 11.85 -13.36
CA LYS A 9 -1.96 12.78 -14.08
C LYS A 9 -1.28 14.12 -14.26
N THR A 10 -1.83 14.97 -15.13
CA THR A 10 -1.31 16.31 -15.43
C THR A 10 -1.38 17.28 -14.26
N ASN A 11 -2.20 17.00 -13.24
CA ASN A 11 -2.41 17.84 -12.06
C ASN A 11 -1.83 17.24 -10.77
N CYS A 12 -1.86 15.91 -10.60
CA CYS A 12 -1.34 15.20 -9.44
C CYS A 12 -0.89 13.77 -9.80
N ALA A 13 -0.29 13.06 -8.85
CA ALA A 13 -0.03 11.63 -8.89
C ALA A 13 -0.85 10.90 -7.84
N HIS A 14 -1.25 9.68 -8.17
CA HIS A 14 -1.82 8.72 -7.23
C HIS A 14 -0.89 7.54 -7.08
N LEU A 15 -0.69 7.12 -5.84
CA LEU A 15 0.06 5.93 -5.47
C LEU A 15 -0.90 4.96 -4.79
N GLU A 16 -1.00 3.78 -5.36
CA GLU A 16 -1.67 2.65 -4.72
C GLU A 16 -0.60 1.66 -4.30
N TYR A 17 -0.52 1.35 -3.01
CA TYR A 17 0.36 0.29 -2.54
C TYR A 17 -0.39 -0.76 -1.74
N TYR A 18 -0.05 -2.01 -2.01
CA TYR A 18 -0.62 -3.15 -1.30
C TYR A 18 0.46 -4.20 -1.08
N LEU A 19 0.32 -4.95 0.01
CA LEU A 19 1.20 -6.08 0.26
C LEU A 19 0.84 -7.19 -0.73
N HIS A 20 1.82 -7.68 -1.48
CA HIS A 20 1.63 -8.86 -2.33
C HIS A 20 1.39 -10.06 -1.43
N TYR A 21 0.14 -10.48 -1.39
CA TYR A 21 -0.27 -11.78 -0.92
C TYR A 21 -0.41 -12.72 -2.12
N PRO A 22 -0.03 -14.00 -1.98
CA PRO A 22 -0.33 -15.01 -3.00
C PRO A 22 -1.83 -15.04 -3.30
N ASP A 23 -2.20 -15.35 -4.54
CA ASP A 23 -3.62 -15.38 -4.96
C ASP A 23 -4.48 -16.34 -4.12
N PHE A 24 -3.87 -17.38 -3.54
CA PHE A 24 -4.55 -18.33 -2.66
C PHE A 24 -4.75 -17.82 -1.22
N ALA A 25 -4.11 -16.73 -0.81
CA ALA A 25 -4.10 -16.28 0.59
C ALA A 25 -5.49 -15.91 1.09
N SER A 26 -6.29 -15.22 0.26
CA SER A 26 -7.70 -14.91 0.61
C SER A 26 -8.51 -16.19 0.81
N SER A 27 -8.39 -17.16 -0.12
CA SER A 27 -9.06 -18.45 -0.02
C SER A 27 -8.61 -19.26 1.21
N PHE A 28 -7.32 -19.21 1.53
CA PHE A 28 -6.76 -19.88 2.71
C PHE A 28 -7.30 -19.31 4.02
N PHE A 29 -7.32 -17.97 4.15
CA PHE A 29 -7.88 -17.29 5.32
C PHE A 29 -9.38 -17.54 5.48
N LYS A 30 -10.14 -17.50 4.38
CA LYS A 30 -11.56 -17.87 4.38
C LYS A 30 -11.76 -19.33 4.78
N GLY A 31 -10.91 -20.25 4.30
CA GLY A 31 -10.92 -21.65 4.69
C GLY A 31 -10.70 -21.87 6.19
N ILE A 32 -9.72 -21.19 6.78
CA ILE A 32 -9.48 -21.22 8.23
C ILE A 32 -10.69 -20.69 9.00
N ALA A 33 -11.27 -19.57 8.56
CA ALA A 33 -12.46 -19.00 9.19
C ALA A 33 -13.63 -19.98 9.21
N ILE A 34 -13.91 -20.64 8.08
CA ILE A 34 -14.97 -21.66 7.97
C ILE A 34 -14.67 -22.85 8.89
N ALA A 35 -13.44 -23.36 8.91
CA ALA A 35 -13.05 -24.47 9.77
C ALA A 35 -13.28 -24.16 11.26
N VAL A 36 -12.89 -22.95 11.71
CA VAL A 36 -13.11 -22.50 13.10
C VAL A 36 -14.61 -22.42 13.44
N ILE A 37 -15.42 -21.87 12.53
CA ILE A 37 -16.88 -21.81 12.71
C ILE A 37 -17.48 -23.22 12.81
N LEU A 38 -17.05 -24.15 11.94
CA LEU A 38 -17.52 -25.55 11.97
C LEU A 38 -17.14 -26.25 13.29
N ILE A 39 -15.94 -26.01 13.81
CA ILE A 39 -15.52 -26.54 15.12
C ILE A 39 -16.45 -26.03 16.23
N PHE A 40 -16.80 -24.74 16.23
CA PHE A 40 -17.73 -24.22 17.23
C PHE A 40 -19.14 -24.77 17.09
N VAL A 41 -19.65 -24.93 15.87
CA VAL A 41 -20.94 -25.60 15.63
C VAL A 41 -20.91 -27.04 16.15
N PHE A 42 -19.82 -27.77 15.90
CA PHE A 42 -19.65 -29.13 16.37
C PHE A 42 -19.60 -29.23 17.90
N ILE A 43 -18.82 -28.36 18.56
CA ILE A 43 -18.78 -28.29 20.03
C ILE A 43 -20.16 -27.96 20.60
N THR A 44 -20.87 -26.99 20.00
CA THR A 44 -22.25 -26.64 20.39
C THR A 44 -23.19 -27.84 20.28
N ALA A 45 -23.09 -28.63 19.21
CA ALA A 45 -23.90 -29.85 19.03
C ALA A 45 -23.61 -30.92 20.09
N LEU A 46 -22.34 -31.08 20.50
CA LEU A 46 -21.94 -32.04 21.53
C LEU A 46 -22.32 -31.61 22.95
N THR A 47 -22.17 -30.32 23.26
CA THR A 47 -22.40 -29.79 24.62
C THR A 47 -23.81 -29.27 24.85
N GLY A 48 -24.58 -29.01 23.78
CA GLY A 48 -25.93 -28.45 23.87
C GLY A 48 -25.96 -27.02 24.44
N SER A 49 -24.82 -26.33 24.52
CA SER A 49 -24.71 -25.02 25.18
C SER A 49 -23.81 -24.08 24.39
N LEU A 50 -24.18 -22.79 24.36
CA LEU A 50 -23.39 -21.69 23.79
C LEU A 50 -22.53 -20.98 24.85
N LEU A 51 -22.58 -21.41 26.11
CA LEU A 51 -21.83 -20.74 27.18
C LEU A 51 -20.31 -20.78 26.98
N PHE A 52 -19.80 -21.80 26.27
CA PHE A 52 -18.37 -21.86 25.92
C PHE A 52 -17.94 -20.70 25.02
N LEU A 53 -18.88 -20.05 24.33
CA LEU A 53 -18.62 -18.90 23.48
C LEU A 53 -18.27 -17.65 24.30
N ILE A 54 -18.47 -17.64 25.62
CA ILE A 54 -18.10 -16.51 26.46
C ILE A 54 -16.58 -16.50 26.68
N GLY A 55 -15.93 -15.36 26.43
CA GLY A 55 -14.49 -15.20 26.64
C GLY A 55 -13.65 -15.53 25.38
N PRO A 56 -12.60 -16.36 25.46
CA PRO A 56 -11.70 -16.62 24.34
C PRO A 56 -12.38 -17.11 23.06
N ALA A 57 -13.43 -17.91 23.19
CA ALA A 57 -14.17 -18.42 22.05
C ALA A 57 -14.97 -17.32 21.32
N ALA A 58 -15.54 -16.33 22.03
CA ALA A 58 -16.16 -15.16 21.41
C ALA A 58 -15.13 -14.37 20.60
N MET A 59 -13.94 -14.16 21.15
CA MET A 59 -12.86 -13.46 20.44
C MET A 59 -12.46 -14.21 19.17
N ALA A 60 -12.34 -15.54 19.24
CA ALA A 60 -12.06 -16.38 18.09
C ALA A 60 -13.17 -16.33 17.02
N CYS A 61 -14.45 -16.32 17.42
CA CYS A 61 -15.58 -16.13 16.51
C CYS A 61 -15.52 -14.78 15.80
N ILE A 62 -15.30 -13.69 16.53
CA ILE A 62 -15.16 -12.34 15.94
C ILE A 62 -13.97 -12.28 14.99
N ALA A 63 -12.85 -12.90 15.35
CA ALA A 63 -11.68 -12.99 14.48
C ALA A 63 -11.96 -13.80 13.22
N ALA A 64 -12.66 -14.93 13.31
CA ALA A 64 -13.06 -15.74 12.17
C ALA A 64 -13.98 -14.96 11.22
N LEU A 65 -14.95 -14.22 11.75
CA LEU A 65 -15.83 -13.37 10.94
C LEU A 65 -15.05 -12.24 10.23
N LYS A 66 -14.09 -11.60 10.92
CA LYS A 66 -13.19 -10.63 10.29
C LYS A 66 -12.32 -11.26 9.20
N LEU A 67 -11.85 -12.48 9.44
CA LEU A 67 -11.00 -13.22 8.51
C LEU A 67 -11.79 -13.71 7.27
N LEU A 68 -13.08 -14.00 7.43
CA LEU A 68 -13.97 -14.38 6.33
C LEU A 68 -14.19 -13.22 5.35
N ASN A 69 -14.29 -12.01 5.89
CA ASN A 69 -14.41 -10.77 5.11
C ASN A 69 -13.05 -10.13 4.79
N TRP A 70 -11.95 -10.86 5.02
CA TRP A 70 -10.63 -10.31 4.79
C TRP A 70 -10.37 -10.13 3.28
N GLU A 71 -10.03 -8.90 2.94
CA GLU A 71 -9.50 -8.49 1.64
C GLU A 71 -8.16 -7.81 1.86
N ASN A 72 -7.31 -7.83 0.84
CA ASN A 72 -6.00 -7.20 0.92
C ASN A 72 -6.16 -5.67 1.00
N PRO A 73 -5.74 -5.00 2.09
CA PRO A 73 -5.90 -3.56 2.19
C PRO A 73 -5.04 -2.87 1.13
N ILE A 74 -5.70 -2.09 0.26
CA ILE A 74 -5.04 -1.23 -0.73
C ILE A 74 -4.95 0.16 -0.10
N HIS A 75 -3.73 0.61 0.12
CA HIS A 75 -3.47 1.96 0.58
C HIS A 75 -3.43 2.89 -0.62
N HIS A 76 -4.17 3.99 -0.53
CA HIS A 76 -4.23 5.01 -1.57
C HIS A 76 -3.61 6.29 -1.00
N GLU A 77 -2.55 6.76 -1.66
CA GLU A 77 -1.92 8.04 -1.38
C GLU A 77 -2.08 8.94 -2.61
N GLN A 78 -2.41 10.20 -2.37
CA GLN A 78 -2.53 11.21 -3.41
C GLN A 78 -1.46 12.27 -3.18
N SER A 79 -0.70 12.58 -4.22
CA SER A 79 0.25 13.68 -4.19
C SER A 79 -0.47 15.02 -4.14
N LEU A 80 0.23 16.04 -3.66
CA LEU A 80 -0.20 17.41 -3.84
C LEU A 80 -0.15 17.80 -5.33
N PRO A 81 -0.81 18.91 -5.72
CA PRO A 81 -0.67 19.46 -7.05
C PRO A 81 0.80 19.72 -7.41
N TRP A 82 1.17 19.47 -8.67
CA TRP A 82 2.57 19.62 -9.13
C TRP A 82 3.16 21.01 -8.85
N ALA A 83 2.32 22.05 -8.93
CA ALA A 83 2.71 23.43 -8.66
C ALA A 83 3.18 23.70 -7.23
N GLU A 84 2.90 22.81 -6.28
CA GLU A 84 3.33 22.96 -4.88
C GLU A 84 4.73 22.39 -4.61
N TYR A 85 5.29 21.62 -5.53
CA TYR A 85 6.62 21.03 -5.37
C TYR A 85 7.70 21.96 -5.91
N ASN A 86 8.74 22.20 -5.11
CA ASN A 86 9.85 23.11 -5.44
C ASN A 86 11.19 22.38 -5.57
N PHE A 87 11.32 21.16 -5.05
CA PHE A 87 12.58 20.42 -5.09
C PHE A 87 12.35 19.01 -5.60
N VAL A 88 13.28 18.51 -6.40
CA VAL A 88 13.26 17.14 -6.91
C VAL A 88 14.60 16.50 -6.62
N THR A 89 14.60 15.42 -5.83
CA THR A 89 15.78 14.60 -5.60
C THR A 89 15.78 13.42 -6.57
N ILE A 90 16.87 13.28 -7.32
CA ILE A 90 17.06 12.25 -8.33
C ILE A 90 18.11 11.25 -7.79
N ASP A 91 17.69 10.03 -7.51
CA ASP A 91 18.59 8.92 -7.18
C ASP A 91 18.63 7.94 -8.36
N ARG A 92 19.61 8.14 -9.25
CA ARG A 92 19.80 7.25 -10.41
C ARG A 92 20.24 5.84 -10.01
N LYS A 93 21.01 5.70 -8.93
CA LYS A 93 21.53 4.40 -8.48
C LYS A 93 20.42 3.44 -8.07
N ARG A 94 19.35 3.99 -7.47
CA ARG A 94 18.17 3.22 -7.03
C ARG A 94 16.96 3.39 -7.95
N LEU A 95 17.09 4.17 -9.03
CA LEU A 95 16.01 4.53 -9.94
C LEU A 95 14.80 5.12 -9.16
N MET A 96 15.07 6.12 -8.33
CA MET A 96 14.04 6.80 -7.53
C MET A 96 14.04 8.31 -7.80
N ILE A 97 12.84 8.89 -7.83
CA ILE A 97 12.65 10.34 -7.94
C ILE A 97 11.70 10.76 -6.83
N ILE A 98 12.14 11.71 -6.00
CA ILE A 98 11.36 12.23 -4.88
C ILE A 98 11.05 13.70 -5.13
N THR A 99 9.78 14.07 -5.02
CA THR A 99 9.31 15.46 -5.20
C THR A 99 8.96 16.06 -3.84
N HIS A 100 9.59 17.17 -3.48
CA HIS A 100 9.50 17.80 -2.16
C HIS A 100 8.96 19.23 -2.25
N ARG A 101 8.28 19.66 -1.19
CA ARG A 101 7.66 20.99 -1.11
C ARG A 101 8.63 22.03 -0.55
N THR A 102 9.03 21.85 0.71
CA THR A 102 9.88 22.78 1.46
C THR A 102 10.91 22.05 2.32
N ASP A 103 10.54 20.89 2.87
CA ASP A 103 11.44 20.03 3.62
C ASP A 103 11.84 18.83 2.76
N VAL A 104 13.13 18.52 2.71
CA VAL A 104 13.68 17.37 2.01
C VAL A 104 13.08 16.06 2.54
N THR A 105 12.60 16.01 3.78
CA THR A 105 12.04 14.78 4.39
C THR A 105 10.59 14.47 3.99
N LEU A 106 9.85 15.43 3.41
CA LEU A 106 8.44 15.26 3.06
C LEU A 106 8.24 15.42 1.56
N GLY A 107 7.91 14.31 0.89
CA GLY A 107 7.76 14.29 -0.54
C GLY A 107 7.02 13.07 -1.09
N PHE A 108 6.64 13.13 -2.36
CA PHE A 108 6.08 11.99 -3.08
C PHE A 108 7.21 11.18 -3.71
N GLU A 109 7.34 9.91 -3.29
CA GLU A 109 8.38 8.99 -3.73
C GLU A 109 7.93 8.13 -4.92
N ALA A 110 8.53 8.36 -6.08
CA ALA A 110 8.35 7.52 -7.25
C ALA A 110 9.54 6.55 -7.42
N ARG A 111 9.26 5.24 -7.43
CA ARG A 111 10.25 4.17 -7.57
C ARG A 111 10.08 3.46 -8.91
N PHE A 112 11.17 3.27 -9.65
CA PHE A 112 11.13 2.73 -11.01
C PHE A 112 11.91 1.42 -11.12
N GLN A 113 11.42 0.50 -11.96
CA GLN A 113 12.11 -0.76 -12.26
C GLN A 113 13.03 -0.65 -13.49
N HIS A 114 12.77 0.33 -14.36
CA HIS A 114 13.46 0.48 -15.64
C HIS A 114 13.88 1.93 -15.86
N GLU A 115 15.10 2.12 -16.37
CA GLU A 115 15.68 3.42 -16.67
C GLU A 115 14.87 4.21 -17.73
N VAL A 116 14.24 3.51 -18.67
CA VAL A 116 13.37 4.13 -19.69
C VAL A 116 12.17 4.84 -19.05
N LEU A 117 11.50 4.20 -18.08
CA LEU A 117 10.38 4.78 -17.36
C LEU A 117 10.84 5.91 -16.44
N PHE A 118 11.99 5.74 -15.80
CA PHE A 118 12.62 6.77 -14.97
C PHE A 118 12.87 8.05 -15.76
N ASN A 119 13.54 7.95 -16.92
CA ASN A 119 13.84 9.11 -17.76
C ASN A 119 12.56 9.75 -18.35
N LYS A 120 11.56 8.93 -18.72
CA LYS A 120 10.27 9.43 -19.18
C LYS A 120 9.55 10.24 -18.10
N TYR A 121 9.57 9.77 -16.85
CA TYR A 121 8.98 10.48 -15.72
C TYR A 121 9.76 11.75 -15.37
N LEU A 122 11.10 11.71 -15.41
CA LEU A 122 11.93 12.89 -15.21
C LEU A 122 11.63 13.99 -16.24
N ASN A 123 11.54 13.62 -17.52
CA ASN A 123 11.16 14.55 -18.58
C ASN A 123 9.76 15.11 -18.38
N PHE A 124 8.82 14.29 -17.92
CA PHE A 124 7.47 14.76 -17.56
C PHE A 124 7.53 15.79 -16.43
N LEU A 125 8.28 15.54 -15.36
CA LEU A 125 8.43 16.49 -14.25
C LEU A 125 8.99 17.84 -14.70
N HIS A 126 9.94 17.86 -15.64
CA HIS A 126 10.43 19.12 -16.25
C HIS A 126 9.33 19.93 -16.98
N THR A 127 8.23 19.29 -17.40
CA THR A 127 7.11 19.97 -18.08
C THR A 127 6.02 20.46 -17.14
N VAL A 128 5.83 19.80 -15.98
CA VAL A 128 4.70 20.08 -15.09
C VAL A 128 5.08 20.82 -13.81
N LEU A 129 6.35 20.78 -13.41
CA LEU A 129 6.82 21.50 -12.23
C LEU A 129 7.04 22.99 -12.54
N PRO A 130 6.98 23.86 -11.51
CA PRO A 130 7.35 25.26 -11.64
C PRO A 130 8.78 25.42 -12.20
N SER A 131 9.02 26.47 -12.99
CA SER A 131 10.36 26.77 -13.51
C SER A 131 11.39 27.12 -12.41
N THR A 132 10.91 27.42 -11.20
CA THR A 132 11.71 27.62 -10.00
C THR A 132 12.11 26.32 -9.30
N ALA A 133 11.64 25.16 -9.79
CA ALA A 133 11.91 23.89 -9.16
C ALA A 133 13.39 23.49 -9.34
N GLU A 134 14.05 23.13 -8.25
CA GLU A 134 15.45 22.70 -8.26
C GLU A 134 15.55 21.17 -8.37
N PHE A 135 16.31 20.69 -9.35
CA PHE A 135 16.58 19.26 -9.55
C PHE A 135 17.98 18.95 -9.03
N THR A 136 18.07 18.10 -7.99
CA THR A 136 19.33 17.71 -7.36
C THR A 136 19.55 16.22 -7.54
N GLU A 137 20.69 15.83 -8.11
CA GLU A 137 21.09 14.43 -8.19
C GLU A 137 21.86 14.04 -6.91
N LYS A 138 21.26 13.17 -6.10
CA LYS A 138 21.83 12.72 -4.83
C LYS A 138 21.28 11.35 -4.46
N ALA A 139 22.13 10.52 -3.86
CA ALA A 139 21.68 9.27 -3.25
C ALA A 139 20.70 9.58 -2.10
N TRP A 140 19.50 9.02 -2.18
CA TRP A 140 18.48 9.20 -1.16
C TRP A 140 18.88 8.44 0.11
N LYS A 141 19.02 9.17 1.22
CA LYS A 141 19.33 8.57 2.53
C LYS A 141 18.01 8.15 3.19
N TRP A 142 17.97 6.88 3.59
CA TRP A 142 16.87 6.30 4.36
C TRP A 142 16.87 6.85 5.78
#